data_AF-A0A0L6WRK4-F1
#
_entry.id   AF-A0A0L6WRK4-F1
#
_cell.length_a   1.000
_cell.length_b   1.000
_cell.length_c   1.000
_cell.angle_alpha   90.00
_cell.angle_beta   90.00
_cell.angle_gamma   90.00
#
_symmetry.space_group_name_H-M   'P 1'
#
loop_
_entity.id
_entity.type
_entity.pdbx_description
1 polymer ?
#
loop_
_entity_poly.entity_id
_entity_poly.type
_entity_poly.pdbx_seq_one_letter_code
_entity_poly.pdbx_strand_id
1 'polypeptide(L)'
;MKGFSKAIKRTPFAVTSRIGLAKKSNDPEIDEYNRIFAGLETGAEKLLKDIKSFTDAVASLFTAGAGYGTHFTAILTPLSGEYDLIGKHPNSGHTIRNVAKHQTAMEELRTLVAPELELIESRIVAPLKELQGTLKIIRKTITKREHKLVDYDRFNNSLTKLRDKKDKSLNDEKNLFKLEQDFEQATQEYEYINNALKADLPRFMQLSTQFIDPLFNSFFYMTLNIYYIILEKMNAFAEDSKYDVTNVPGAQIQQDYENKRTDAWELIESLGIVKRMISASKLVQASRSQNSVGTGANAASRTPSMGSGSAASYKKPPPPPPGPVAASRAPPPPYSLAPNASGASSAAATKRTPPPPPLKPKPKPQVQYVVALYDFAAQAEGDLSFNTGDRIEIVERTASTEDWWTGRLNGQQGVFPGNYVQEV
;
A
#
# COMPACT_ATOMS: atom_id res chain seq x y z
N MET A 1 -22.49 -26.86 -22.82
CA MET A 1 -23.74 -26.15 -23.19
C MET A 1 -24.96 -26.43 -22.31
N LYS A 2 -25.14 -27.62 -21.67
CA LYS A 2 -26.34 -27.92 -20.86
C LYS A 2 -26.55 -26.99 -19.63
N GLY A 3 -25.47 -26.53 -18.98
CA GLY A 3 -25.55 -25.63 -17.80
C GLY A 3 -26.09 -24.23 -18.12
N PHE A 4 -25.63 -23.63 -19.23
CA PHE A 4 -26.09 -22.31 -19.68
C PHE A 4 -27.58 -22.32 -20.06
N SER A 5 -28.03 -23.38 -20.73
CA SER A 5 -29.46 -23.57 -21.05
C SER A 5 -30.34 -23.67 -19.79
N LYS A 6 -29.87 -24.34 -18.73
CA LYS A 6 -30.60 -24.41 -17.45
C LYS A 6 -30.59 -23.06 -16.72
N ALA A 7 -29.49 -22.31 -16.74
CA ALA A 7 -29.41 -20.99 -16.14
C ALA A 7 -30.46 -20.03 -16.74
N ILE A 8 -30.55 -19.95 -18.08
CA ILE A 8 -31.55 -19.12 -18.79
C ILE A 8 -32.99 -19.49 -18.37
N LYS A 9 -33.27 -20.78 -18.15
CA LYS A 9 -34.59 -21.25 -17.75
C LYS A 9 -34.96 -20.91 -16.29
N ARG A 10 -33.98 -20.66 -15.43
CA ARG A 10 -34.18 -20.31 -14.01
C ARG A 10 -34.37 -18.81 -13.79
N THR A 11 -33.74 -17.97 -14.62
CA THR A 11 -33.78 -16.50 -14.46
C THR A 11 -35.19 -15.91 -14.36
N PRO A 12 -36.16 -16.27 -15.22
CA PRO A 12 -37.52 -15.74 -15.12
C PRO A 12 -38.21 -16.10 -13.80
N PHE A 13 -37.97 -17.31 -13.28
CA PHE A 13 -38.53 -17.75 -12.01
C PHE A 13 -37.89 -17.04 -10.81
N ALA A 14 -36.58 -16.82 -10.84
CA ALA A 14 -35.87 -16.07 -9.80
C ALA A 14 -36.36 -14.62 -9.68
N VAL A 15 -36.72 -13.99 -10.80
CA VAL A 15 -37.28 -12.63 -10.82
C VAL A 15 -38.73 -12.62 -10.31
N THR A 16 -39.59 -13.54 -10.78
CA THR A 16 -41.00 -13.57 -10.35
C THR A 16 -41.18 -13.96 -8.89
N SER A 17 -40.33 -14.85 -8.36
CA SER A 17 -40.32 -15.19 -6.93
C SER A 17 -39.88 -14.02 -6.05
N ARG A 18 -38.88 -13.21 -6.47
CA ARG A 18 -38.50 -11.98 -5.73
C ARG A 18 -39.62 -10.95 -5.63
N ILE A 19 -40.50 -10.88 -6.63
CA ILE A 19 -41.61 -9.93 -6.69
C ILE A 19 -42.89 -10.53 -6.07
N GLY A 20 -42.82 -11.75 -5.50
CA GLY A 20 -43.95 -12.41 -4.83
C GLY A 20 -44.98 -13.04 -5.79
N LEU A 21 -44.68 -13.12 -7.08
CA LEU A 21 -45.57 -13.67 -8.12
C LEU A 21 -45.47 -15.20 -8.25
N ALA A 22 -44.50 -15.83 -7.57
CA ALA A 22 -44.34 -17.27 -7.53
C ALA A 22 -44.00 -17.71 -6.10
N LYS A 23 -44.58 -18.84 -5.65
CA LYS A 23 -44.27 -19.40 -4.33
C LYS A 23 -42.84 -19.93 -4.31
N LYS A 24 -42.08 -19.60 -3.27
CA LYS A 24 -40.70 -20.06 -3.05
C LYS A 24 -40.65 -20.91 -1.78
N SER A 25 -39.95 -22.03 -1.84
CA SER A 25 -39.72 -22.86 -0.66
C SER A 25 -38.71 -22.20 0.29
N ASN A 26 -38.93 -22.37 1.59
CA ASN A 26 -38.06 -21.89 2.66
C ASN A 26 -37.56 -23.09 3.47
N ASP A 27 -36.26 -23.14 3.79
CA ASP A 27 -35.66 -24.22 4.60
C ASP A 27 -34.79 -23.59 5.70
N PRO A 28 -35.39 -23.16 6.82
CA PRO A 28 -34.68 -22.42 7.87
C PRO A 28 -33.48 -23.16 8.45
N GLU A 29 -33.52 -24.49 8.45
CA GLU A 29 -32.44 -25.34 8.95
C GLU A 29 -31.20 -25.25 8.04
N ILE A 30 -31.39 -25.41 6.73
CA ILE A 30 -30.29 -25.26 5.75
C ILE A 30 -29.78 -23.83 5.72
N ASP A 31 -30.67 -22.84 5.87
CA ASP A 31 -30.26 -21.43 5.90
C ASP A 31 -29.35 -21.14 7.09
N GLU A 32 -29.63 -21.72 8.26
CA GLU A 32 -28.75 -21.62 9.43
C GLU A 32 -27.41 -22.34 9.21
N TYR A 33 -27.42 -23.57 8.67
CA TYR A 33 -26.17 -24.27 8.35
C TYR A 33 -25.32 -23.53 7.33
N ASN A 34 -25.94 -22.89 6.33
CA ASN A 34 -25.24 -22.06 5.34
C ASN A 34 -24.61 -20.83 5.97
N ARG A 35 -25.28 -20.20 6.94
CA ARG A 35 -24.74 -19.06 7.69
C ARG A 35 -23.49 -19.46 8.48
N ILE A 36 -23.58 -20.55 9.23
CA ILE A 36 -22.45 -21.08 10.01
C ILE A 36 -21.31 -21.49 9.08
N PHE A 37 -21.61 -22.21 7.99
CA PHE A 37 -20.64 -22.62 6.99
C PHE A 37 -19.91 -21.41 6.36
N ALA A 38 -20.64 -20.34 6.02
CA ALA A 38 -20.03 -19.13 5.46
C ALA A 38 -19.08 -18.44 6.46
N GLY A 39 -19.42 -18.46 7.76
CA GLY A 39 -18.54 -18.00 8.82
C GLY A 39 -17.24 -18.80 8.89
N LEU A 40 -17.35 -20.15 8.86
CA LEU A 40 -16.19 -21.05 8.83
C LEU A 40 -15.32 -20.84 7.59
N GLU A 41 -15.94 -20.70 6.41
CA GLU A 41 -15.23 -20.47 5.15
C GLU A 41 -14.43 -19.16 5.18
N THR A 42 -15.07 -18.07 5.61
CA THR A 42 -14.43 -16.76 5.74
C THR A 42 -13.33 -16.77 6.81
N GLY A 43 -13.58 -17.43 7.95
CA GLY A 43 -12.62 -17.56 9.03
C GLY A 43 -11.37 -18.32 8.61
N ALA A 44 -11.53 -19.46 7.93
CA ALA A 44 -10.41 -20.27 7.43
C ALA A 44 -9.58 -19.52 6.38
N GLU A 45 -10.22 -18.78 5.47
CA GLU A 45 -9.52 -17.94 4.49
C GLU A 45 -8.72 -16.82 5.13
N LYS A 46 -9.32 -16.10 6.07
CA LYS A 46 -8.64 -15.01 6.77
C LYS A 46 -7.48 -15.54 7.62
N LEU A 47 -7.69 -16.61 8.37
CA LEU A 47 -6.65 -17.24 9.19
C LEU A 47 -5.44 -17.64 8.34
N LEU A 48 -5.67 -18.29 7.20
CA LEU A 48 -4.59 -18.67 6.27
C LEU A 48 -3.82 -17.45 5.75
N LYS A 49 -4.53 -16.38 5.39
CA LYS A 49 -3.93 -15.13 4.89
C LYS A 49 -3.06 -14.48 5.98
N ASP A 50 -3.58 -14.37 7.19
CA ASP A 50 -2.91 -13.70 8.30
C ASP A 50 -1.65 -14.48 8.73
N ILE A 51 -1.71 -15.82 8.76
CA ILE A 51 -0.54 -16.67 9.06
C ILE A 51 0.55 -16.52 8.00
N LYS A 52 0.20 -16.51 6.71
CA LYS A 52 1.18 -16.29 5.64
C LYS A 52 1.80 -14.90 5.73
N SER A 53 0.98 -13.88 5.97
CA SER A 53 1.49 -12.52 6.15
C SER A 53 2.47 -12.44 7.33
N PHE A 54 2.20 -13.17 8.41
CA PHE A 54 3.11 -13.29 9.54
C PHE A 54 4.43 -13.97 9.12
N THR A 55 4.40 -15.15 8.49
CA THR A 55 5.62 -15.87 8.11
C THR A 55 6.47 -15.07 7.13
N ASP A 56 5.84 -14.41 6.15
CA ASP A 56 6.53 -13.57 5.16
C ASP A 56 7.17 -12.34 5.82
N ALA A 57 6.47 -11.71 6.76
CA ALA A 57 7.01 -10.57 7.51
C ALA A 57 8.19 -10.98 8.40
N VAL A 58 8.12 -12.14 9.07
CA VAL A 58 9.21 -12.64 9.91
C VAL A 58 10.43 -13.01 9.06
N ALA A 59 10.24 -13.69 7.93
CA ALA A 59 11.32 -13.97 6.98
C ALA A 59 11.98 -12.69 6.46
N SER A 60 11.15 -11.69 6.10
CA SER A 60 11.61 -10.40 5.61
C SER A 60 12.38 -9.62 6.69
N LEU A 61 11.92 -9.65 7.93
CA LEU A 61 12.57 -9.00 9.07
C LEU A 61 14.00 -9.52 9.24
N PHE A 62 14.19 -10.84 9.25
CA PHE A 62 15.53 -11.41 9.45
C PHE A 62 16.43 -11.31 8.21
N THR A 63 15.84 -11.34 7.01
CA THR A 63 16.59 -11.06 5.78
C THR A 63 17.11 -9.61 5.76
N ALA A 64 16.24 -8.64 6.08
CA ALA A 64 16.62 -7.24 6.18
C ALA A 64 17.62 -7.00 7.31
N GLY A 65 17.44 -7.65 8.46
CA GLY A 65 18.36 -7.57 9.60
C GLY A 65 19.77 -8.08 9.29
N ALA A 66 19.89 -9.21 8.60
CA ALA A 66 21.19 -9.73 8.15
C ALA A 66 21.83 -8.83 7.08
N GLY A 67 21.03 -8.31 6.15
CA GLY A 67 21.48 -7.33 5.16
C GLY A 67 21.99 -6.03 5.81
N TYR A 68 21.25 -5.51 6.79
CA TYR A 68 21.67 -4.35 7.59
C TYR A 68 23.02 -4.60 8.25
N GLY A 69 23.19 -5.74 8.93
CA GLY A 69 24.47 -6.12 9.55
C GLY A 69 25.62 -6.13 8.53
N THR A 70 25.38 -6.69 7.35
CA THR A 70 26.38 -6.73 6.25
C THR A 70 26.80 -5.34 5.79
N HIS A 71 25.84 -4.46 5.52
CA HIS A 71 26.13 -3.09 5.08
C HIS A 71 26.77 -2.25 6.19
N PHE A 72 26.31 -2.42 7.42
CA PHE A 72 26.84 -1.70 8.57
C PHE A 72 28.30 -2.08 8.85
N THR A 73 28.65 -3.37 8.73
CA THR A 73 30.06 -3.83 8.75
C THR A 73 30.86 -3.22 7.62
N ALA A 74 30.34 -3.22 6.39
CA ALA A 74 31.08 -2.68 5.24
C ALA A 74 31.43 -1.20 5.42
N ILE A 75 30.53 -0.40 6.00
CA ILE A 75 30.73 1.04 6.25
C ILE A 75 31.72 1.29 7.40
N LEU A 76 31.68 0.47 8.45
CA LEU A 76 32.44 0.68 9.69
C LEU A 76 33.68 -0.21 9.81
N THR A 77 34.05 -0.92 8.74
CA THR A 77 35.29 -1.71 8.72
C THR A 77 36.47 -0.78 8.99
N PRO A 78 37.32 -1.06 9.99
CA PRO A 78 38.43 -0.19 10.32
C PRO A 78 39.34 0.03 9.11
N LEU A 79 39.54 1.29 8.74
CA LEU A 79 40.48 1.69 7.70
C LEU A 79 41.79 2.12 8.37
N SER A 80 42.92 1.81 7.76
CA SER A 80 44.24 2.21 8.27
C SER A 80 44.57 3.66 7.93
N GLY A 81 45.51 4.26 8.67
CA GLY A 81 46.05 5.60 8.37
C GLY A 81 45.10 6.73 8.73
N GLU A 82 44.85 7.65 7.79
CA GLU A 82 43.98 8.83 8.02
C GLU A 82 42.51 8.48 8.25
N TYR A 83 42.12 7.23 8.05
CA TYR A 83 40.75 6.76 8.21
C TYR A 83 40.56 5.86 9.44
N ASP A 84 41.53 5.84 10.36
CA ASP A 84 41.41 5.12 11.63
C ASP A 84 40.29 5.70 12.50
N LEU A 85 39.11 5.09 12.38
CA LEU A 85 37.91 5.47 13.11
C LEU A 85 38.06 5.28 14.63
N ILE A 86 38.81 4.27 15.06
CA ILE A 86 38.95 3.96 16.49
C ILE A 86 39.90 4.96 17.14
N GLY A 87 41.02 5.27 16.48
CA GLY A 87 41.98 6.27 16.97
C GLY A 87 41.40 7.69 16.97
N LYS A 88 40.62 8.07 15.94
CA LYS A 88 40.02 9.40 15.84
C LYS A 88 38.76 9.57 16.69
N HIS A 89 38.00 8.51 16.90
CA HIS A 89 36.75 8.54 17.65
C HIS A 89 36.73 7.44 18.73
N PRO A 90 37.46 7.62 19.85
CA PRO A 90 37.57 6.62 20.91
C PRO A 90 36.22 6.20 21.49
N ASN A 91 35.26 7.14 21.56
CA ASN A 91 33.89 6.90 22.05
C ASN A 91 33.12 5.90 21.16
N SER A 92 33.45 5.81 19.87
CA SER A 92 32.84 4.88 18.91
C SER A 92 33.55 3.52 18.88
N GLY A 93 34.70 3.39 19.53
CA GLY A 93 35.53 2.19 19.48
C GLY A 93 34.83 0.95 20.06
N HIS A 94 33.92 1.10 21.02
CA HIS A 94 33.12 -0.02 21.51
C HIS A 94 32.16 -0.54 20.44
N THR A 95 31.43 0.35 19.77
CA THR A 95 30.51 0.00 18.68
C THR A 95 31.26 -0.64 17.53
N ILE A 96 32.31 0.01 17.01
CA ILE A 96 33.08 -0.45 15.84
C ILE A 96 33.62 -1.88 16.04
N ARG A 97 34.16 -2.20 17.23
CA ARG A 97 34.68 -3.54 17.55
C ARG A 97 33.61 -4.63 17.58
N ASN A 98 32.34 -4.27 17.79
CA ASN A 98 31.22 -5.21 17.89
C ASN A 98 30.36 -5.27 16.62
N VAL A 99 30.63 -4.46 15.58
CA VAL A 99 29.83 -4.47 14.33
C VAL A 99 29.87 -5.82 13.64
N ALA A 100 31.05 -6.43 13.49
CA ALA A 100 31.19 -7.74 12.88
C ALA A 100 30.45 -8.83 13.68
N LYS A 101 30.48 -8.76 15.02
CA LYS A 101 29.71 -9.67 15.89
C LYS A 101 28.22 -9.51 15.69
N HIS A 102 27.73 -8.28 15.51
CA HIS A 102 26.32 -8.02 15.23
C HIS A 102 25.90 -8.64 13.89
N GLN A 103 26.71 -8.48 12.83
CA GLN A 103 26.45 -9.12 11.55
C GLN A 103 26.35 -10.65 11.69
N THR A 104 27.30 -11.28 12.38
CA THR A 104 27.25 -12.73 12.65
C THR A 104 25.99 -13.12 13.41
N ALA A 105 25.64 -12.40 14.48
CA ALA A 105 24.44 -12.68 15.27
C ALA A 105 23.15 -12.59 14.44
N MET A 106 23.04 -11.61 13.53
CA MET A 106 21.87 -11.47 12.67
C MET A 106 21.76 -12.57 11.62
N GLU A 107 22.89 -13.01 11.05
CA GLU A 107 22.92 -14.10 10.07
C GLU A 107 22.61 -15.46 10.72
N GLU A 108 23.13 -15.70 11.93
CA GLU A 108 22.76 -16.87 12.74
C GLU A 108 21.28 -16.86 13.10
N LEU A 109 20.75 -15.72 13.54
CA LEU A 109 19.34 -15.59 13.89
C LEU A 109 18.43 -15.88 12.69
N ARG A 110 18.77 -15.35 11.50
CA ARG A 110 18.10 -15.66 10.23
C ARG A 110 18.09 -17.16 9.95
N THR A 111 19.23 -17.82 10.16
CA THR A 111 19.41 -19.26 9.92
C THR A 111 18.62 -20.10 10.92
N LEU A 112 18.56 -19.71 12.19
CA LEU A 112 17.84 -20.44 13.25
C LEU A 112 16.32 -20.30 13.14
N VAL A 113 15.82 -19.16 12.66
CA VAL A 113 14.38 -18.94 12.50
C VAL A 113 13.82 -19.62 11.25
N ALA A 114 14.63 -19.80 10.20
CA ALA A 114 14.20 -20.44 8.96
C ALA A 114 13.47 -21.80 9.14
N PRO A 115 14.00 -22.79 9.89
CA PRO A 115 13.31 -24.07 10.09
C PRO A 115 11.98 -23.93 10.87
N GLU A 116 11.85 -22.94 11.76
CA GLU A 116 10.59 -22.67 12.46
C GLU A 116 9.51 -22.16 11.50
N LEU A 117 9.88 -21.34 10.53
CA LEU A 117 8.96 -20.87 9.48
C LEU A 117 8.53 -22.01 8.55
N GLU A 118 9.45 -22.91 8.19
CA GLU A 118 9.13 -24.13 7.42
C GLU A 118 8.19 -25.07 8.21
N LEU A 119 8.36 -25.14 9.53
CA LEU A 119 7.48 -25.90 10.40
C LEU A 119 6.06 -25.31 10.41
N ILE A 120 5.91 -23.98 10.46
CA ILE A 120 4.61 -23.31 10.34
C ILE A 120 3.97 -23.60 8.96
N GLU A 121 4.74 -23.53 7.87
CA GLU A 121 4.21 -23.81 6.53
C GLU A 121 3.69 -25.26 6.43
N SER A 122 4.47 -26.23 6.91
CA SER A 122 4.13 -27.65 6.82
C SER A 122 3.05 -28.11 7.80
N ARG A 123 3.03 -27.56 9.02
CA ARG A 123 2.12 -28.03 10.09
C ARG A 123 0.87 -27.19 10.25
N ILE A 124 0.86 -25.96 9.75
CA ILE A 124 -0.28 -25.04 9.90
C ILE A 124 -0.86 -24.66 8.55
N VAL A 125 -0.03 -24.13 7.65
CA VAL A 125 -0.50 -23.61 6.36
C VAL A 125 -1.00 -24.74 5.45
N ALA A 126 -0.27 -25.86 5.35
CA ALA A 126 -0.68 -26.98 4.51
C ALA A 126 -2.03 -27.61 4.94
N PRO A 127 -2.26 -27.95 6.23
CA PRO A 127 -3.57 -28.43 6.67
C PRO A 127 -4.70 -27.42 6.45
N LEU A 128 -4.47 -26.11 6.67
CA LEU A 128 -5.47 -25.09 6.38
C LEU A 128 -5.83 -25.02 4.88
N LYS A 129 -4.87 -25.22 3.98
CA LYS A 129 -5.13 -25.33 2.53
C LYS A 129 -5.99 -26.56 2.20
N GLU A 130 -5.79 -27.69 2.87
CA GLU A 130 -6.63 -28.88 2.71
C GLU A 130 -8.07 -28.65 3.20
N LEU A 131 -8.23 -27.99 4.36
CA LEU A 131 -9.54 -27.57 4.86
C LEU A 131 -10.24 -26.64 3.84
N GLN A 132 -9.52 -25.65 3.29
CA GLN A 132 -10.07 -24.79 2.23
C GLN A 132 -10.50 -25.57 0.97
N GLY A 133 -9.74 -26.60 0.59
CA GLY A 133 -10.12 -27.49 -0.50
C GLY A 133 -11.45 -28.18 -0.23
N THR A 134 -11.63 -28.69 0.98
CA THR A 134 -12.87 -29.34 1.45
C THR A 134 -14.04 -28.36 1.47
N LEU A 135 -13.84 -27.16 2.03
CA LEU A 135 -14.84 -26.08 2.05
C LEU A 135 -15.31 -25.73 0.63
N LYS A 136 -14.41 -25.59 -0.34
CA LYS A 136 -14.78 -25.31 -1.74
C LYS A 136 -15.66 -26.41 -2.36
N ILE A 137 -15.45 -27.67 -2.00
CA ILE A 137 -16.28 -28.78 -2.47
C ILE A 137 -17.69 -28.68 -1.87
N ILE A 138 -17.78 -28.45 -0.56
CA ILE A 138 -19.06 -28.31 0.14
C ILE A 138 -19.84 -27.10 -0.39
N ARG A 139 -19.18 -25.96 -0.60
CA ARG A 139 -19.78 -24.76 -1.21
C ARG A 139 -20.41 -25.07 -2.56
N LYS A 140 -19.73 -25.83 -3.43
CA LYS A 140 -20.29 -26.27 -4.72
C LYS A 140 -21.53 -27.14 -4.53
N THR A 141 -21.55 -28.01 -3.52
CA THR A 141 -22.72 -28.85 -3.20
C THR A 141 -23.90 -28.01 -2.71
N ILE A 142 -23.66 -27.02 -1.84
CA ILE A 142 -24.67 -26.04 -1.39
C ILE A 142 -25.27 -25.29 -2.58
N THR A 143 -24.42 -24.73 -3.45
CA THR A 143 -24.88 -24.04 -4.67
C THR A 143 -25.65 -24.97 -5.60
N LYS A 144 -25.24 -26.24 -5.71
CA LYS A 144 -25.98 -27.25 -6.49
C LYS A 144 -27.35 -27.52 -5.88
N ARG A 145 -27.49 -27.58 -4.55
CA ARG A 145 -28.77 -27.71 -3.84
C ARG A 145 -29.68 -26.51 -4.11
N GLU A 146 -29.17 -25.28 -4.00
CA GLU A 146 -29.93 -24.07 -4.33
C GLU A 146 -30.46 -24.08 -5.76
N HIS A 147 -29.62 -24.50 -6.71
CA HIS A 147 -30.01 -24.69 -8.09
C HIS A 147 -31.13 -25.74 -8.27
N LYS A 148 -31.12 -26.83 -7.50
CA LYS A 148 -32.16 -27.86 -7.53
C LYS A 148 -33.45 -27.39 -6.86
N LEU A 149 -33.36 -26.63 -5.78
CA LEU A 149 -34.53 -26.01 -5.14
C LEU A 149 -35.27 -25.08 -6.10
N VAL A 150 -34.53 -24.26 -6.87
CA VAL A 150 -35.13 -23.40 -7.89
C VAL A 150 -35.83 -24.20 -8.99
N ASP A 151 -35.24 -25.32 -9.43
CA ASP A 151 -35.88 -26.20 -10.41
C ASP A 151 -37.16 -26.84 -9.82
N TYR A 152 -37.09 -27.36 -8.59
CA TYR A 152 -38.23 -27.90 -7.85
C TYR A 152 -39.37 -26.90 -7.75
N ASP A 153 -39.09 -25.69 -7.24
CA ASP A 153 -40.11 -24.64 -7.07
C ASP A 153 -40.71 -24.24 -8.42
N ARG A 154 -39.88 -24.11 -9.47
CA ARG A 154 -40.35 -23.75 -10.81
C ARG A 154 -41.30 -24.79 -11.38
N PHE A 155 -40.98 -26.07 -11.27
CA PHE A 155 -41.84 -27.15 -11.74
C PHE A 155 -43.10 -27.31 -10.88
N ASN A 156 -42.99 -27.18 -9.55
CA ASN A 156 -44.13 -27.18 -8.64
C ASN A 156 -45.15 -26.09 -9.01
N ASN A 157 -44.69 -24.83 -9.12
CA ASN A 157 -45.55 -23.71 -9.48
C ASN A 157 -46.19 -23.90 -10.87
N SER A 158 -45.46 -24.47 -11.84
CA SER A 158 -45.99 -24.73 -13.19
C SER A 158 -47.05 -25.83 -13.17
N LEU A 159 -46.81 -26.89 -12.40
CA LEU A 159 -47.73 -28.01 -12.23
C LEU A 159 -49.01 -27.60 -11.49
N THR A 160 -48.89 -26.86 -10.39
CA THR A 160 -50.06 -26.32 -9.65
C THR A 160 -50.92 -25.45 -10.56
N LYS A 161 -50.30 -24.50 -11.29
CA LYS A 161 -51.03 -23.62 -12.23
C LYS A 161 -51.78 -24.40 -13.31
N LEU A 162 -51.19 -25.46 -13.85
CA LEU A 162 -51.85 -26.28 -14.89
C LEU A 162 -52.93 -27.20 -14.30
N ARG A 163 -52.74 -27.71 -13.07
CA ARG A 163 -53.74 -28.50 -12.36
C ARG A 163 -55.00 -27.69 -12.03
N ASP A 164 -54.83 -26.44 -11.60
CA ASP A 164 -55.90 -25.54 -11.19
C ASP A 164 -56.64 -24.88 -12.37
N LYS A 165 -56.17 -25.09 -13.61
CA LYS A 165 -56.84 -24.58 -14.82
C LYS A 165 -58.19 -25.29 -15.00
N LYS A 166 -59.29 -24.51 -15.02
CA LYS A 166 -60.67 -25.04 -15.15
C LYS A 166 -60.93 -25.72 -16.50
N ASP A 167 -60.51 -25.08 -17.60
CA ASP A 167 -60.70 -25.60 -18.95
C ASP A 167 -59.38 -26.10 -19.52
N LYS A 168 -59.19 -27.42 -19.54
CA LYS A 168 -57.98 -28.09 -20.05
C LYS A 168 -58.22 -28.56 -21.48
N SER A 169 -57.36 -28.14 -22.39
CA SER A 169 -57.28 -28.68 -23.73
C SER A 169 -56.54 -30.02 -23.75
N LEU A 170 -56.68 -30.78 -24.83
CA LEU A 170 -55.93 -32.02 -25.05
C LEU A 170 -54.40 -31.81 -25.04
N ASN A 171 -53.94 -30.60 -25.38
CA ASN A 171 -52.53 -30.21 -25.28
C ASN A 171 -52.12 -29.90 -23.82
N ASP A 172 -53.03 -29.35 -23.02
CA ASP A 172 -52.81 -29.16 -21.58
C ASP A 172 -52.66 -30.51 -20.87
N GLU A 173 -53.44 -31.53 -21.23
CA GLU A 173 -53.29 -32.88 -20.66
C GLU A 173 -51.95 -33.53 -21.02
N LYS A 174 -51.49 -33.41 -22.27
CA LYS A 174 -50.14 -33.87 -22.67
C LYS A 174 -49.03 -33.15 -21.90
N ASN A 175 -49.18 -31.83 -21.72
CA ASN A 175 -48.22 -31.02 -20.97
C ASN A 175 -48.25 -31.33 -19.47
N LEU A 176 -49.41 -31.72 -18.93
CA LEU A 176 -49.57 -32.11 -17.53
C LEU A 176 -48.70 -33.32 -17.20
N PHE A 177 -48.81 -34.39 -17.99
CA PHE A 177 -48.00 -35.60 -17.80
C PHE A 177 -46.49 -35.30 -17.83
N LYS A 178 -46.06 -34.47 -18.79
CA LYS A 178 -44.66 -34.05 -18.89
C LYS A 178 -44.20 -33.24 -17.69
N LEU A 179 -45.02 -32.29 -17.22
CA LEU A 179 -44.70 -31.48 -16.05
C LEU A 179 -44.69 -32.30 -14.76
N GLU A 180 -45.54 -33.32 -14.64
CA GLU A 180 -45.51 -34.27 -13.53
C GLU A 180 -44.19 -35.03 -13.50
N GLN A 181 -43.75 -35.57 -14.65
CA GLN A 181 -42.46 -36.25 -14.77
C GLN A 181 -41.27 -35.31 -14.45
N ASP A 182 -41.27 -34.09 -15.01
CA ASP A 182 -40.22 -33.10 -14.75
C ASP A 182 -40.20 -32.69 -13.26
N PHE A 183 -41.36 -32.54 -12.63
CA PHE A 183 -41.49 -32.22 -11.20
C PHE A 183 -41.01 -33.36 -10.31
N GLU A 184 -41.36 -34.61 -10.63
CA GLU A 184 -40.92 -35.79 -9.89
C GLU A 184 -39.39 -35.93 -9.95
N GLN A 185 -38.80 -35.76 -11.14
CA GLN A 185 -37.34 -35.77 -11.30
C GLN A 185 -36.68 -34.64 -10.49
N ALA A 186 -37.21 -33.41 -10.57
CA ALA A 186 -36.68 -32.28 -9.81
C ALA A 186 -36.78 -32.50 -8.30
N THR A 187 -37.86 -33.14 -7.84
CA THR A 187 -38.06 -33.52 -6.43
C THR A 187 -36.99 -34.49 -5.98
N GLN A 188 -36.78 -35.60 -6.71
CA GLN A 188 -35.75 -36.59 -6.37
C GLN A 188 -34.34 -35.97 -6.33
N GLU A 189 -33.99 -35.15 -7.32
CA GLU A 189 -32.68 -34.49 -7.39
C GLU A 189 -32.47 -33.46 -6.25
N TYR A 190 -33.52 -32.73 -5.87
CA TYR A 190 -33.47 -31.77 -4.77
C TYR A 190 -33.35 -32.50 -3.43
N GLU A 191 -34.25 -33.44 -3.15
CA GLU A 191 -34.31 -34.20 -1.90
C GLU A 191 -33.01 -34.97 -1.64
N TYR A 192 -32.43 -35.58 -2.68
CA TYR A 192 -31.15 -36.28 -2.55
C TYR A 192 -30.04 -35.38 -2.00
N ILE A 193 -29.87 -34.17 -2.55
CA ILE A 193 -28.81 -33.26 -2.10
C ILE A 193 -29.20 -32.58 -0.78
N ASN A 194 -30.48 -32.24 -0.61
CA ASN A 194 -30.97 -31.58 0.59
C ASN A 194 -30.76 -32.46 1.83
N ASN A 195 -31.17 -33.73 1.76
CA ASN A 195 -31.05 -34.67 2.87
C ASN A 195 -29.59 -35.02 3.16
N ALA A 196 -28.74 -35.13 2.14
CA ALA A 196 -27.30 -35.29 2.34
C ALA A 196 -26.69 -34.08 3.07
N LEU A 197 -27.02 -32.85 2.67
CA LEU A 197 -26.51 -31.64 3.35
C LEU A 197 -27.01 -31.53 4.79
N LYS A 198 -28.28 -31.87 5.06
CA LYS A 198 -28.83 -31.86 6.43
C LYS A 198 -28.14 -32.88 7.34
N ALA A 199 -27.79 -34.05 6.81
CA ALA A 199 -27.07 -35.06 7.57
C ALA A 199 -25.59 -34.69 7.80
N ASP A 200 -24.92 -34.18 6.76
CA ASP A 200 -23.45 -34.09 6.75
C ASP A 200 -22.92 -32.74 7.23
N LEU A 201 -23.61 -31.61 7.00
CA LEU A 201 -23.12 -30.28 7.40
C LEU A 201 -22.89 -30.17 8.91
N PRO A 202 -23.82 -30.59 9.81
CA PRO A 202 -23.59 -30.49 11.24
C PRO A 202 -22.37 -31.30 11.70
N ARG A 203 -22.21 -32.51 11.16
CA ARG A 203 -21.06 -33.37 11.44
C ARG A 203 -19.76 -32.74 10.95
N PHE A 204 -19.77 -32.13 9.77
CA PHE A 204 -18.63 -31.40 9.24
C PHE A 204 -18.24 -30.20 10.13
N MET A 205 -19.21 -29.46 10.68
CA MET A 205 -18.91 -28.35 11.61
C MET A 205 -18.25 -28.82 12.89
N GLN A 206 -18.69 -29.95 13.44
CA GLN A 206 -18.08 -30.54 14.63
C GLN A 206 -16.63 -30.96 14.36
N LEU A 207 -16.38 -31.64 13.24
CA LEU A 207 -15.04 -32.05 12.83
C LEU A 207 -14.13 -30.84 12.55
N SER A 208 -14.67 -29.78 11.95
CA SER A 208 -13.93 -28.54 11.70
C SER A 208 -13.51 -27.87 13.00
N THR A 209 -14.35 -27.90 14.04
CA THR A 209 -14.01 -27.37 15.36
C THR A 209 -12.85 -28.15 15.99
N GLN A 210 -12.92 -29.48 15.96
CA GLN A 210 -11.86 -30.36 16.47
C GLN A 210 -10.53 -30.20 15.73
N PHE A 211 -10.58 -29.80 14.46
CA PHE A 211 -9.40 -29.55 13.64
C PHE A 211 -8.71 -28.22 13.99
N ILE A 212 -9.46 -27.18 14.36
CA ILE A 212 -8.90 -25.83 14.60
C ILE A 212 -8.14 -25.75 15.93
N ASP A 213 -8.62 -26.38 17.00
CA ASP A 213 -7.98 -26.34 18.32
C ASP A 213 -6.49 -26.73 18.32
N PRO A 214 -6.09 -27.91 17.78
CA PRO A 214 -4.68 -28.30 17.76
C PRO A 214 -3.84 -27.43 16.84
N LEU A 215 -4.41 -26.88 15.76
CA LEU A 215 -3.71 -25.95 14.88
C LEU A 215 -3.37 -24.66 15.60
N PHE A 216 -4.33 -24.09 16.33
CA PHE A 216 -4.11 -22.85 17.07
C PHE A 216 -3.04 -23.02 18.16
N ASN A 217 -3.13 -24.10 18.95
CA ASN A 217 -2.14 -24.39 19.98
C ASN A 217 -0.74 -24.59 19.39
N SER A 218 -0.64 -25.35 18.29
CA SER A 218 0.64 -25.58 17.60
C SER A 218 1.23 -24.29 17.07
N PHE A 219 0.41 -23.45 16.43
CA PHE A 219 0.85 -22.15 15.92
C PHE A 219 1.34 -21.25 17.05
N PHE A 220 0.61 -21.17 18.17
CA PHE A 220 1.02 -20.41 19.35
C PHE A 220 2.42 -20.82 19.83
N TYR A 221 2.65 -22.12 20.05
CA TYR A 221 3.96 -22.58 20.53
C TYR A 221 5.08 -22.39 19.51
N MET A 222 4.81 -22.54 18.22
CA MET A 222 5.79 -22.23 17.16
C MET A 222 6.16 -20.75 17.15
N THR A 223 5.18 -19.84 17.27
CA THR A 223 5.47 -18.40 17.38
C THR A 223 6.26 -18.07 18.65
N LEU A 224 5.90 -18.69 19.77
CA LEU A 224 6.62 -18.52 21.04
C LEU A 224 8.09 -18.97 20.94
N ASN A 225 8.34 -20.07 20.23
CA ASN A 225 9.70 -20.55 20.01
C ASN A 225 10.54 -19.55 19.21
N ILE A 226 9.97 -18.92 18.17
CA ILE A 226 10.65 -17.83 17.44
C ILE A 226 11.02 -16.69 18.39
N TYR A 227 10.13 -16.28 19.30
CA TYR A 227 10.44 -15.24 20.29
C TYR A 227 11.57 -15.65 21.24
N TYR A 228 11.60 -16.91 21.69
CA TYR A 228 12.70 -17.39 22.54
C TYR A 228 14.04 -17.41 21.81
N ILE A 229 14.07 -17.86 20.55
CA ILE A 229 15.29 -17.83 19.72
C ILE A 229 15.81 -16.39 19.59
N ILE A 230 14.92 -15.42 19.32
CA ILE A 230 15.29 -14.00 19.25
C ILE A 230 15.86 -13.53 20.59
N LEU A 231 15.15 -13.79 21.69
CA LEU A 231 15.54 -13.34 23.01
C LEU A 231 16.90 -13.90 23.41
N GLU A 232 17.11 -15.20 23.24
CA GLU A 232 18.37 -15.89 23.55
C GLU A 232 19.51 -15.30 22.73
N LYS A 233 19.34 -15.15 21.42
CA LYS A 233 20.40 -14.62 20.54
C LYS A 233 20.72 -13.15 20.79
N MET A 234 19.72 -12.32 21.04
CA MET A 234 19.95 -10.90 21.34
C MET A 234 20.63 -10.71 22.70
N ASN A 235 20.24 -11.50 23.72
CA ASN A 235 20.90 -11.45 25.03
C ASN A 235 22.35 -11.96 24.97
N ALA A 236 22.61 -13.06 24.26
CA ALA A 236 23.96 -13.57 24.05
C ALA A 236 24.85 -12.53 23.36
N PHE A 237 24.35 -11.89 22.30
CA PHE A 237 25.07 -10.80 21.63
C PHE A 237 25.37 -9.63 22.58
N ALA A 238 24.39 -9.21 23.39
CA ALA A 238 24.56 -8.13 24.34
C ALA A 238 25.63 -8.46 25.40
N GLU A 239 25.60 -9.67 25.97
CA GLU A 239 26.57 -10.13 26.96
C GLU A 239 28.00 -10.24 26.41
N ASP A 240 28.15 -10.80 25.21
CA ASP A 240 29.43 -10.94 24.51
C ASP A 240 30.01 -9.60 24.05
N SER A 241 29.13 -8.65 23.75
CA SER A 241 29.49 -7.30 23.33
C SER A 241 29.61 -6.32 24.48
N LYS A 242 29.22 -6.70 25.71
CA LYS A 242 29.19 -5.86 26.92
C LYS A 242 28.25 -4.66 26.82
N TYR A 243 27.08 -4.86 26.18
CA TYR A 243 25.96 -3.92 26.25
C TYR A 243 25.10 -4.23 27.49
N ASP A 244 24.80 -3.20 28.28
CA ASP A 244 23.81 -3.32 29.36
C ASP A 244 22.40 -3.23 28.77
N VAL A 245 21.68 -4.34 28.84
CA VAL A 245 20.29 -4.48 28.37
C VAL A 245 19.32 -4.63 29.54
N THR A 246 19.81 -4.51 30.78
CA THR A 246 19.02 -4.73 31.99
C THR A 246 18.21 -3.49 32.32
N ASN A 247 16.88 -3.59 32.26
CA ASN A 247 15.96 -2.54 32.69
C ASN A 247 16.09 -1.18 31.98
N VAL A 248 16.64 -1.11 30.76
CA VAL A 248 16.70 0.14 29.98
C VAL A 248 15.41 0.32 29.17
N PRO A 249 14.55 1.30 29.47
CA PRO A 249 13.33 1.55 28.69
C PRO A 249 13.68 2.01 27.27
N GLY A 250 12.87 1.64 26.28
CA GLY A 250 13.10 2.04 24.88
C GLY A 250 13.21 3.56 24.66
N ALA A 251 12.44 4.35 25.43
CA ALA A 251 12.54 5.81 25.40
C ALA A 251 13.93 6.32 25.83
N GLN A 252 14.56 5.65 26.80
CA GLN A 252 15.92 5.99 27.23
C GLN A 252 16.95 5.63 26.15
N ILE A 253 16.78 4.50 25.46
CA ILE A 253 17.65 4.12 24.33
C ILE A 253 17.60 5.19 23.23
N GLN A 254 16.41 5.67 22.89
CA GLN A 254 16.24 6.75 21.91
C GLN A 254 16.92 8.04 22.38
N GLN A 255 16.68 8.45 23.63
CA GLN A 255 17.28 9.65 24.19
C GLN A 255 18.82 9.56 24.21
N ASP A 256 19.37 8.41 24.59
CA ASP A 256 20.80 8.16 24.59
C ASP A 256 21.40 8.22 23.18
N TYR A 257 20.69 7.71 22.17
CA TYR A 257 21.09 7.83 20.78
C TYR A 257 21.10 9.31 20.33
N GLU A 258 20.04 10.06 20.62
CA GLU A 258 19.96 11.49 20.26
C GLU A 258 21.07 12.30 20.92
N ASN A 259 21.36 12.04 22.20
CA ASN A 259 22.45 12.67 22.93
C ASN A 259 23.83 12.33 22.32
N LYS A 260 24.04 11.07 21.92
CA LYS A 260 25.31 10.61 21.31
C LYS A 260 25.49 11.10 19.87
N ARG A 261 24.41 11.47 19.18
CA ARG A 261 24.47 12.01 17.82
C ARG A 261 25.16 13.37 17.78
N THR A 262 25.10 14.16 18.87
CA THR A 262 25.81 15.45 19.01
C THR A 262 25.60 16.38 17.80
N ASP A 263 26.66 17.02 17.30
CA ASP A 263 26.68 17.93 16.14
C ASP A 263 26.90 17.20 14.81
N ALA A 264 26.86 15.86 14.78
CA ALA A 264 27.17 15.08 13.58
C ALA A 264 26.31 15.49 12.38
N TRP A 265 25.04 15.85 12.61
CA TRP A 265 24.16 16.34 11.54
C TRP A 265 24.61 17.70 11.00
N GLU A 266 24.95 18.65 11.89
CA GLU A 266 25.46 19.97 11.50
C GLU A 266 26.78 19.86 10.73
N LEU A 267 27.66 18.93 11.15
CA LEU A 267 28.91 18.63 10.45
C LEU A 267 28.64 18.08 9.05
N ILE A 268 27.68 17.15 8.90
CA ILE A 268 27.28 16.64 7.59
C ILE A 268 26.75 17.78 6.70
N GLU A 269 25.84 18.61 7.20
CA GLU A 269 25.31 19.77 6.45
C GLU A 269 26.39 20.80 6.11
N SER A 270 27.45 20.89 6.92
CA SER A 270 28.57 21.80 6.66
C SER A 270 29.43 21.38 5.47
N LEU A 271 29.41 20.09 5.09
CA LEU A 271 30.23 19.55 4.01
C LEU A 271 29.91 20.24 2.68
N GLY A 272 30.91 20.82 2.04
CA GLY A 272 30.74 21.48 0.74
C GLY A 272 30.18 20.57 -0.35
N ILE A 273 30.39 19.25 -0.22
CA ILE A 273 29.89 18.23 -1.15
C ILE A 273 28.39 17.95 -1.03
N VAL A 274 27.78 18.23 0.12
CA VAL A 274 26.31 18.14 0.27
C VAL A 274 25.62 19.46 -0.09
N LYS A 275 26.40 20.54 -0.18
CA LYS A 275 25.92 21.84 -0.64
C LYS A 275 25.85 21.83 -2.17
N ARG A 276 24.84 22.52 -2.72
CA ARG A 276 24.66 22.63 -4.17
C ARG A 276 25.93 23.16 -4.84
N MET A 277 26.55 22.35 -5.70
CA MET A 277 27.66 22.79 -6.54
C MET A 277 27.11 23.67 -7.66
N ILE A 278 27.17 24.99 -7.47
CA ILE A 278 26.87 25.95 -8.53
C ILE A 278 27.95 25.77 -9.61
N SER A 279 27.54 25.58 -10.87
CA SER A 279 28.47 25.49 -12.01
C SER A 279 29.50 26.62 -11.94
N ALA A 280 30.78 26.29 -12.10
CA ALA A 280 31.87 27.27 -12.14
C ALA A 280 31.58 28.42 -13.13
N SER A 281 30.82 28.15 -14.19
CA SER A 281 30.34 29.13 -15.16
C SER A 281 29.42 30.20 -14.55
N LYS A 282 28.52 29.82 -13.63
CA LYS A 282 27.65 30.74 -12.87
C LYS A 282 28.43 31.52 -11.81
N LEU A 283 29.43 30.90 -11.19
CA LEU A 283 30.30 31.59 -10.21
C LEU A 283 31.14 32.70 -10.89
N VAL A 284 31.64 32.45 -12.10
CA VAL A 284 32.37 33.44 -12.92
C VAL A 284 31.45 34.50 -13.52
N GLN A 285 30.19 34.18 -13.84
CA GLN A 285 29.21 35.19 -14.25
C GLN A 285 28.77 36.09 -13.10
N ALA A 286 28.61 35.54 -11.89
CA ALA A 286 28.31 36.32 -10.68
C ALA A 286 29.46 37.25 -10.26
N SER A 287 30.72 36.84 -10.46
CA SER A 287 31.87 37.73 -10.24
C SER A 287 32.03 38.78 -11.34
N ARG A 288 31.62 38.49 -12.58
CA ARG A 288 31.57 39.50 -13.66
C ARG A 288 30.44 40.53 -13.49
N SER A 289 29.30 40.15 -12.92
CA SER A 289 28.20 41.09 -12.67
C SER A 289 28.46 42.02 -11.49
N GLN A 290 29.31 41.63 -10.52
CA GLN A 290 29.77 42.55 -9.45
C GLN A 290 30.83 43.56 -9.92
N ASN A 291 31.58 43.29 -10.99
CA ASN A 291 32.62 44.19 -11.52
C ASN A 291 32.12 45.20 -12.57
N SER A 292 30.80 45.30 -12.82
CA SER A 292 30.21 46.15 -13.85
C SER A 292 29.47 47.39 -13.34
N VAL A 293 29.63 47.77 -12.06
CA VAL A 293 29.04 49.02 -11.55
C VAL A 293 30.12 49.84 -10.83
N GLY A 294 30.58 50.92 -11.47
CA GLY A 294 31.08 52.11 -10.77
C GLY A 294 32.56 52.42 -10.92
N THR A 295 32.92 53.06 -12.05
CA THR A 295 34.05 53.98 -12.16
C THR A 295 33.75 55.29 -11.41
N GLY A 296 34.66 55.72 -10.52
CA GLY A 296 34.64 57.04 -9.87
C GLY A 296 35.63 57.15 -8.71
N ALA A 297 36.68 57.95 -8.89
CA ALA A 297 37.80 58.23 -7.96
C ALA A 297 37.34 58.74 -6.57
N ASN A 298 38.10 58.72 -5.46
CA ASN A 298 39.53 59.05 -5.27
C ASN A 298 40.07 58.55 -3.89
N ALA A 299 41.40 58.47 -3.79
CA ALA A 299 42.32 58.22 -2.66
C ALA A 299 41.83 58.31 -1.19
N ALA A 300 42.23 57.33 -0.35
CA ALA A 300 43.34 57.48 0.61
C ALA A 300 43.60 56.18 1.39
N SER A 301 44.86 56.01 1.76
CA SER A 301 45.51 54.89 2.41
C SER A 301 44.94 54.47 3.77
N ARG A 302 44.96 53.15 4.05
CA ARG A 302 45.41 52.54 5.31
C ARG A 302 45.48 51.01 5.21
N THR A 303 46.58 50.48 5.74
CA THR A 303 46.97 49.06 5.86
C THR A 303 46.08 48.28 6.84
N PRO A 304 46.00 46.94 6.75
CA PRO A 304 45.14 46.14 7.61
C PRO A 304 45.85 45.74 8.91
N SER A 305 45.14 45.83 10.04
CA SER A 305 45.50 45.18 11.30
C SER A 305 44.49 44.08 11.59
N MET A 306 44.98 42.88 11.87
CA MET A 306 44.21 41.77 12.43
C MET A 306 43.49 42.18 13.73
N GLY A 307 42.29 41.64 13.94
CA GLY A 307 41.53 41.81 15.16
C GLY A 307 40.33 40.86 15.23
N SER A 308 40.53 39.77 15.96
CA SER A 308 39.59 38.91 16.70
C SER A 308 38.07 39.16 16.54
N GLY A 309 37.34 38.16 16.04
CA GLY A 309 35.89 38.10 16.08
C GLY A 309 35.39 37.27 17.27
N SER A 310 34.79 37.94 18.25
CA SER A 310 33.93 37.31 19.26
C SER A 310 32.46 37.34 18.83
N ALA A 311 31.74 36.32 19.31
CA ALA A 311 30.40 35.91 18.94
C ALA A 311 29.27 36.91 19.25
N ALA A 312 28.18 36.79 18.49
CA ALA A 312 26.83 37.15 18.95
C ALA A 312 25.81 36.13 18.43
N SER A 313 25.16 35.46 19.37
CA SER A 313 24.08 34.48 19.19
C SER A 313 22.78 35.10 18.69
N TYR A 314 21.99 34.33 17.93
CA TYR A 314 20.53 34.43 17.94
C TYR A 314 19.90 33.02 17.95
N LYS A 315 19.07 32.78 18.97
CA LYS A 315 18.29 31.56 19.19
C LYS A 315 16.97 31.61 18.41
N LYS A 316 16.50 30.47 17.90
CA LYS A 316 15.07 30.15 17.77
C LYS A 316 14.84 28.64 18.09
N PRO A 317 13.74 28.27 18.79
CA PRO A 317 13.49 26.89 19.18
C PRO A 317 12.79 26.08 18.06
N PRO A 318 12.93 24.73 18.06
CA PRO A 318 12.25 23.85 17.10
C PRO A 318 10.78 23.56 17.49
N PRO A 319 9.92 23.15 16.52
CA PRO A 319 8.51 22.85 16.75
C PRO A 319 8.27 21.46 17.40
N PRO A 320 7.11 21.22 18.03
CA PRO A 320 6.80 19.97 18.73
C PRO A 320 6.35 18.83 17.79
N PRO A 321 6.45 17.56 18.23
CA PRO A 321 6.12 16.37 17.42
C PRO A 321 4.60 16.10 17.35
N PRO A 322 4.11 15.36 16.33
CA PRO A 322 2.69 15.10 16.14
C PRO A 322 2.17 14.01 17.08
N GLY A 323 1.05 14.29 17.76
CA GLY A 323 0.25 13.35 18.54
C GLY A 323 -1.23 13.37 18.11
N PRO A 324 -2.01 12.34 18.47
CA PRO A 324 -3.02 11.72 17.61
C PRO A 324 -4.41 12.32 17.77
N VAL A 325 -5.24 12.30 16.72
CA VAL A 325 -6.69 12.48 16.88
C VAL A 325 -7.50 11.53 16.01
N ALA A 326 -8.31 10.72 16.71
CA ALA A 326 -9.48 10.04 16.18
C ALA A 326 -10.68 11.01 16.13
N ALA A 327 -11.54 10.78 15.12
CA ALA A 327 -12.98 10.99 15.03
C ALA A 327 -13.62 12.32 15.51
N SER A 328 -14.25 13.05 14.58
CA SER A 328 -15.68 13.41 14.65
C SER A 328 -16.18 14.15 13.39
N ARG A 329 -17.39 13.76 12.98
CA ARG A 329 -18.25 14.19 11.86
C ARG A 329 -18.64 15.68 11.86
N ALA A 330 -18.91 16.25 10.67
CA ALA A 330 -20.16 16.94 10.24
C ALA A 330 -20.04 17.40 8.73
N PRO A 331 -21.08 17.95 8.05
CA PRO A 331 -21.82 17.32 6.93
C PRO A 331 -21.62 17.98 5.54
N PRO A 332 -22.16 17.42 4.43
CA PRO A 332 -21.91 17.89 3.07
C PRO A 332 -22.98 18.88 2.56
N PRO A 333 -22.68 19.71 1.53
CA PRO A 333 -23.70 20.46 0.80
C PRO A 333 -24.26 19.67 -0.41
N PRO A 334 -25.43 20.08 -0.96
CA PRO A 334 -26.39 19.17 -1.58
C PRO A 334 -26.41 19.17 -3.13
N TYR A 335 -27.16 18.18 -3.64
CA TYR A 335 -27.45 17.81 -5.03
C TYR A 335 -28.32 18.82 -5.82
N SER A 336 -28.05 19.00 -7.12
CA SER A 336 -29.07 19.30 -8.16
C SER A 336 -28.44 19.18 -9.57
N LEU A 337 -28.70 18.10 -10.31
CA LEU A 337 -29.67 17.93 -11.42
C LEU A 337 -29.40 18.76 -12.69
N ALA A 338 -29.12 18.04 -13.79
CA ALA A 338 -29.15 18.52 -15.18
C ALA A 338 -30.59 18.78 -15.66
N PRO A 339 -30.77 19.45 -16.82
CA PRO A 339 -31.08 18.68 -18.03
C PRO A 339 -30.51 19.21 -19.36
N ASN A 340 -30.49 18.29 -20.35
CA ASN A 340 -30.25 18.45 -21.79
C ASN A 340 -31.08 19.57 -22.47
N ALA A 341 -30.55 20.19 -23.53
CA ALA A 341 -31.06 20.07 -24.91
C ALA A 341 -30.36 20.98 -25.95
N SER A 342 -30.10 20.36 -27.11
CA SER A 342 -29.89 20.78 -28.50
C SER A 342 -30.36 22.17 -28.98
N GLY A 343 -29.66 22.74 -29.98
CA GLY A 343 -30.25 23.70 -30.93
C GLY A 343 -29.26 24.57 -31.71
N ALA A 344 -29.31 24.51 -33.04
CA ALA A 344 -28.40 25.15 -34.01
C ALA A 344 -28.91 26.51 -34.56
N SER A 345 -28.08 27.14 -35.42
CA SER A 345 -28.38 28.14 -36.48
C SER A 345 -28.11 29.63 -36.12
N SER A 346 -27.08 30.31 -36.67
CA SER A 346 -26.98 31.06 -37.96
C SER A 346 -27.78 32.38 -37.96
N ALA A 347 -27.38 33.58 -38.45
CA ALA A 347 -26.32 34.08 -39.33
C ALA A 347 -26.32 35.65 -39.34
N ALA A 348 -25.48 36.24 -40.21
CA ALA A 348 -25.42 37.63 -40.78
C ALA A 348 -24.31 38.54 -40.17
N ALA A 349 -23.19 38.91 -40.82
CA ALA A 349 -22.75 39.22 -42.19
C ALA A 349 -22.81 40.72 -42.58
N THR A 350 -21.63 41.35 -42.69
CA THR A 350 -21.37 42.48 -43.60
C THR A 350 -19.97 42.36 -44.22
N LYS A 351 -19.90 42.31 -45.56
CA LYS A 351 -18.70 42.23 -46.43
C LYS A 351 -17.96 43.57 -46.52
N ARG A 352 -16.61 43.56 -46.61
CA ARG A 352 -15.76 44.30 -47.59
C ARG A 352 -14.38 43.62 -47.77
N THR A 353 -13.71 43.95 -48.89
CA THR A 353 -12.63 43.30 -49.67
C THR A 353 -11.18 43.32 -49.09
N PRO A 354 -10.24 42.45 -49.54
CA PRO A 354 -8.81 42.39 -49.12
C PRO A 354 -7.89 43.26 -50.01
N PRO A 355 -6.70 43.80 -49.59
CA PRO A 355 -5.41 43.10 -49.26
C PRO A 355 -4.58 43.85 -48.15
N PRO A 356 -3.25 43.65 -47.83
CA PRO A 356 -2.14 42.80 -48.34
C PRO A 356 -1.55 41.80 -47.29
N PRO A 357 -0.63 40.88 -47.67
CA PRO A 357 -0.11 39.86 -46.73
C PRO A 357 0.82 40.48 -45.66
N PRO A 358 0.58 40.21 -44.36
CA PRO A 358 1.46 40.70 -43.30
C PRO A 358 2.75 39.86 -43.18
N LEU A 359 3.85 40.58 -43.00
CA LEU A 359 5.19 40.08 -42.73
C LEU A 359 5.20 39.15 -41.50
N LYS A 360 5.96 38.05 -41.60
CA LYS A 360 6.08 37.01 -40.57
C LYS A 360 6.48 37.62 -39.20
N PRO A 361 5.72 37.38 -38.12
CA PRO A 361 6.14 37.75 -36.78
C PRO A 361 7.28 36.85 -36.30
N LYS A 362 8.30 37.45 -35.66
CA LYS A 362 9.39 36.73 -34.97
C LYS A 362 8.81 35.76 -33.92
N PRO A 363 9.36 34.56 -33.77
CA PRO A 363 8.86 33.58 -32.81
C PRO A 363 8.98 34.10 -31.37
N LYS A 364 7.87 34.05 -30.62
CA LYS A 364 7.90 34.21 -29.16
C LYS A 364 8.61 32.98 -28.55
N PRO A 365 9.45 33.14 -27.51
CA PRO A 365 10.04 32.00 -26.81
C PRO A 365 8.92 31.11 -26.28
N GLN A 366 8.96 29.82 -26.63
CA GLN A 366 8.00 28.84 -26.12
C GLN A 366 8.31 28.60 -24.64
N VAL A 367 7.38 29.00 -23.78
CA VAL A 367 7.46 28.74 -22.34
C VAL A 367 7.17 27.26 -22.11
N GLN A 368 8.14 26.51 -21.58
CA GLN A 368 7.99 25.10 -21.23
C GLN A 368 7.51 24.96 -19.78
N TYR A 369 6.69 23.95 -19.51
CA TYR A 369 6.15 23.67 -18.19
C TYR A 369 6.42 22.23 -17.80
N VAL A 370 6.50 22.01 -16.49
CA VAL A 370 6.59 20.69 -15.86
C VAL A 370 5.59 20.58 -14.73
N VAL A 371 5.20 19.36 -14.39
CA VAL A 371 4.31 19.06 -13.27
C VAL A 371 5.10 18.37 -12.16
N ALA A 372 4.94 18.83 -10.92
CA ALA A 372 5.55 18.23 -9.75
C ALA A 372 4.98 16.82 -9.47
N LEU A 373 5.86 15.84 -9.34
CA LEU A 373 5.55 14.45 -8.96
C LEU A 373 5.56 14.25 -7.44
N TYR A 374 6.28 15.10 -6.72
CA TYR A 374 6.44 15.05 -5.26
C TYR A 374 6.43 16.46 -4.68
N ASP A 375 6.13 16.56 -3.38
CA ASP A 375 6.24 17.80 -2.64
C ASP A 375 7.71 18.17 -2.43
N PHE A 376 8.04 19.44 -2.51
CA PHE A 376 9.39 19.95 -2.25
C PHE A 376 9.31 21.26 -1.46
N ALA A 377 9.84 21.23 -0.24
CA ALA A 377 10.01 22.41 0.59
C ALA A 377 11.40 23.01 0.37
N ALA A 378 11.48 24.34 0.19
CA ALA A 378 12.74 25.06 0.04
C ALA A 378 13.68 24.78 1.22
N GLN A 379 14.89 24.32 0.91
CA GLN A 379 15.91 23.98 1.92
C GLN A 379 16.96 25.08 2.05
N ALA A 380 17.14 25.90 1.01
CA ALA A 380 18.04 27.05 1.00
C ALA A 380 17.39 28.30 0.39
N GLU A 381 17.98 29.47 0.65
CA GLU A 381 17.58 30.72 0.03
C GLU A 381 17.75 30.63 -1.51
N GLY A 382 16.66 30.89 -2.24
CA GLY A 382 16.62 30.76 -3.70
C GLY A 382 16.02 29.45 -4.22
N ASP A 383 15.63 28.52 -3.35
CA ASP A 383 14.88 27.32 -3.75
C ASP A 383 13.40 27.62 -4.00
N LEU A 384 12.80 26.93 -4.97
CA LEU A 384 11.37 27.05 -5.26
C LEU A 384 10.59 25.97 -4.48
N SER A 385 9.72 26.36 -3.56
CA SER A 385 8.81 25.41 -2.90
C SER A 385 7.58 25.13 -3.77
N PHE A 386 7.14 23.87 -3.82
CA PHE A 386 5.94 23.45 -4.56
C PHE A 386 5.38 22.14 -4.01
N ASN A 387 4.11 21.89 -4.32
CA ASN A 387 3.40 20.68 -3.96
C ASN A 387 3.20 19.78 -5.19
N THR A 388 2.99 18.49 -4.94
CA THR A 388 2.64 17.51 -5.95
C THR A 388 1.45 17.99 -6.79
N GLY A 389 1.60 17.95 -8.12
CA GLY A 389 0.61 18.42 -9.08
C GLY A 389 0.77 19.89 -9.49
N ASP A 390 1.64 20.67 -8.85
CA ASP A 390 1.90 22.05 -9.26
C ASP A 390 2.54 22.13 -10.65
N ARG A 391 2.07 23.09 -11.45
CA ARG A 391 2.59 23.35 -12.79
C ARG A 391 3.63 24.47 -12.75
N ILE A 392 4.90 24.10 -12.92
CA ILE A 392 6.04 25.00 -12.80
C ILE A 392 6.50 25.43 -14.19
N GLU A 393 6.67 26.73 -14.39
CA GLU A 393 7.29 27.29 -15.60
C GLU A 393 8.81 27.05 -15.56
N ILE A 394 9.39 26.44 -16.59
CA ILE A 394 10.86 26.29 -16.70
C ILE A 394 11.47 27.60 -17.17
N VAL A 395 12.38 28.14 -16.37
CA VAL A 395 13.21 29.30 -16.69
C VAL A 395 14.58 28.86 -17.24
N GLU A 396 15.20 27.86 -16.62
CA GLU A 396 16.49 27.30 -17.05
C GLU A 396 16.56 25.82 -16.67
N ARG A 397 16.98 24.94 -17.57
CA ARG A 397 17.20 23.51 -17.30
C ARG A 397 18.49 23.02 -17.95
N THR A 398 19.07 21.97 -17.38
CA THR A 398 20.13 21.20 -18.05
C THR A 398 19.52 20.02 -18.81
N ALA A 399 20.36 19.25 -19.52
CA ALA A 399 19.91 18.05 -20.23
C ALA A 399 19.67 16.85 -19.31
N SER A 400 20.17 16.87 -18.07
CA SER A 400 19.97 15.82 -17.09
C SER A 400 18.77 16.12 -16.20
N THR A 401 17.95 15.11 -15.97
CA THR A 401 16.86 15.15 -14.97
C THR A 401 17.37 15.00 -13.54
N GLU A 402 18.63 14.61 -13.34
CA GLU A 402 19.25 14.50 -12.00
C GLU A 402 19.83 15.84 -11.51
N ASP A 403 19.88 16.85 -12.38
CA ASP A 403 20.35 18.19 -12.05
C ASP A 403 19.23 19.08 -11.49
N TRP A 404 19.64 20.23 -10.96
CA TRP A 404 18.74 21.27 -10.51
C TRP A 404 18.34 22.20 -11.67
N TRP A 405 17.04 22.44 -11.80
CA TRP A 405 16.45 23.36 -12.77
C TRP A 405 15.97 24.62 -12.07
N THR A 406 15.84 25.72 -12.81
CA THR A 406 15.24 26.97 -12.32
C THR A 406 13.85 27.08 -12.90
N GLY A 407 12.87 27.35 -12.06
CA GLY A 407 11.51 27.57 -12.51
C GLY A 407 10.79 28.64 -11.73
N ARG A 408 9.56 28.90 -12.18
CA ARG A 408 8.69 29.91 -11.60
C ARG A 408 7.33 29.30 -11.29
N LEU A 409 6.86 29.55 -10.07
CA LEU A 409 5.55 29.13 -9.58
C LEU A 409 4.98 30.26 -8.71
N ASN A 410 3.73 30.64 -8.95
CA ASN A 410 3.03 31.67 -8.17
C ASN A 410 3.81 33.01 -8.04
N GLY A 411 4.55 33.39 -9.10
CA GLY A 411 5.36 34.62 -9.13
C GLY A 411 6.70 34.53 -8.40
N GLN A 412 7.00 33.43 -7.71
CA GLN A 412 8.30 33.15 -7.13
C GLN A 412 9.16 32.37 -8.11
N GLN A 413 10.43 32.77 -8.26
CA GLN A 413 11.41 32.07 -9.09
C GLN A 413 12.48 31.49 -8.19
N GLY A 414 12.79 30.21 -8.38
CA GLY A 414 13.80 29.50 -7.61
C GLY A 414 14.21 28.21 -8.29
N VAL A 415 15.16 27.53 -7.66
CA VAL A 415 15.71 26.27 -8.16
C VAL A 415 15.06 25.07 -7.49
N PHE A 416 14.86 23.99 -8.25
CA PHE A 416 14.24 22.74 -7.81
C PHE A 416 14.88 21.52 -8.52
N PRO A 417 14.78 20.31 -7.95
CA PRO A 417 15.43 19.13 -8.53
C PRO A 417 14.60 18.58 -9.72
N GLY A 418 15.25 18.36 -10.87
CA GLY A 418 14.57 17.96 -12.11
C GLY A 418 13.87 16.60 -12.04
N ASN A 419 14.30 15.71 -11.14
CA ASN A 419 13.72 14.38 -10.94
C ASN A 419 12.42 14.41 -10.09
N TYR A 420 12.04 15.58 -9.58
CA TYR A 420 10.79 15.78 -8.84
C TYR A 420 9.66 16.25 -9.75
N VAL A 421 9.91 16.38 -11.05
CA VAL A 421 8.94 16.90 -12.01
C VAL A 421 8.91 16.05 -13.28
N GLN A 422 7.82 16.18 -14.04
CA GLN A 422 7.66 15.55 -15.34
C GLN A 422 7.26 16.59 -16.39
N GLU A 423 7.78 16.45 -17.61
CA GLU A 423 7.33 17.25 -18.77
C GLU A 423 5.84 17.03 -19.05
N VAL A 424 5.14 18.11 -19.43
CA VAL A 424 3.70 18.12 -19.76
C VAL A 424 3.47 17.97 -21.25
#